data_AF-A0A939QMQ3-F1
#
_entry.id   AF-A0A939QMQ3-F1
#
_cell.length_a   1.000
_cell.length_b   1.000
_cell.length_c   1.000
_cell.angle_alpha   90.00
_cell.angle_beta   90.00
_cell.angle_gamma   90.00
#
_symmetry.space_group_name_H-M   'P 1'
#
loop_
_entity.id
_entity.type
_entity.pdbx_description
1 polymer ?
#
loop_
_entity_poly.entity_id
_entity_poly.type
_entity_poly.pdbx_seq_one_letter_code
_entity_poly.pdbx_strand_id
1 'polypeptide(L)'
;MSVSLTLVVIMAVLYAAGVYAMLERSLTRVLIGFLLLGNATNLLLLIVMGFPGTAPFAGEAEYPGDQGAQSDPLPQALMLTAIVITFAVSAFLLALIYRSWQLGQADTVEDDAEDLALRERTAQAEAALDEVETVDDDAATDFVDAVASPLLALDGADALGLLPDAPVDTPTETHDKGDGK
;
A
#
# COMPACT_ATOMS: atom_id res chain seq x y z
N MET A 1 -27.28 -4.14 -21.27
CA MET A 1 -25.86 -4.59 -21.18
C MET A 1 -25.86 -5.98 -20.57
N SER A 2 -25.70 -7.03 -21.37
CA SER A 2 -25.62 -8.40 -20.84
C SER A 2 -24.16 -8.74 -20.55
N VAL A 3 -23.76 -8.61 -19.28
CA VAL A 3 -22.44 -9.06 -18.84
C VAL A 3 -22.43 -10.58 -18.85
N SER A 4 -21.38 -11.19 -19.40
CA SER A 4 -21.22 -12.64 -19.38
C SER A 4 -20.97 -13.13 -17.96
N LEU A 5 -21.94 -13.81 -17.35
CA LEU A 5 -21.84 -14.40 -16.02
C LEU A 5 -20.61 -15.32 -15.92
N THR A 6 -20.33 -16.08 -16.98
CA THR A 6 -19.18 -16.99 -17.04
C THR A 6 -17.86 -16.24 -16.87
N LEU A 7 -17.69 -15.10 -17.55
CA LEU A 7 -16.47 -14.28 -17.42
C LEU A 7 -16.34 -13.70 -16.02
N VAL A 8 -17.44 -13.26 -15.42
CA VAL A 8 -17.46 -12.72 -14.05
C VAL A 8 -17.06 -13.79 -13.03
N VAL A 9 -17.61 -15.01 -13.15
CA VAL A 9 -17.27 -16.12 -12.25
C VAL A 9 -15.80 -16.51 -12.40
N ILE A 10 -15.29 -16.63 -13.63
CA ILE A 10 -13.88 -16.93 -13.89
C ILE A 10 -13.00 -15.84 -13.26
N MET A 11 -13.28 -14.56 -13.54
CA MET A 11 -12.56 -13.43 -12.96
C MET A 11 -12.54 -13.47 -11.43
N ALA A 12 -13.69 -13.72 -10.79
CA ALA A 12 -13.79 -13.82 -9.34
C ALA A 12 -12.96 -14.97 -8.76
N VAL A 13 -12.96 -16.13 -9.41
CA VAL A 13 -12.13 -17.28 -9.01
C VAL A 13 -10.64 -16.98 -9.17
N LEU A 14 -10.23 -16.32 -10.25
CA LEU A 14 -8.83 -15.91 -10.42
C LEU A 14 -8.40 -14.90 -9.35
N TYR A 15 -9.24 -13.92 -9.01
CA TYR A 15 -8.95 -13.00 -7.90
C TYR A 15 -8.85 -13.74 -6.57
N ALA A 16 -9.80 -14.62 -6.26
CA ALA A 16 -9.78 -15.38 -5.01
C ALA A 16 -8.53 -16.27 -4.90
N ALA A 17 -8.20 -17.02 -5.94
CA ALA A 17 -7.00 -17.86 -5.98
C ALA A 17 -5.70 -17.03 -5.96
N GLY A 18 -5.68 -15.89 -6.67
CA GLY A 18 -4.53 -14.99 -6.71
C GLY A 18 -4.23 -14.34 -5.37
N VAL A 19 -5.26 -13.79 -4.71
CA VAL A 19 -5.14 -13.22 -3.36
C VAL A 19 -4.76 -14.30 -2.35
N TYR A 20 -5.37 -15.49 -2.43
CA TYR A 20 -5.02 -16.61 -1.56
C TYR A 20 -3.54 -16.98 -1.69
N ALA A 21 -3.02 -17.13 -2.91
CA ALA A 21 -1.61 -17.46 -3.15
C ALA A 21 -0.66 -16.33 -2.72
N MET A 22 -1.10 -15.07 -2.79
CA MET A 22 -0.32 -13.90 -2.34
C MET A 22 -0.16 -13.85 -0.81
N LEU A 23 -1.07 -14.47 -0.05
CA LEU A 23 -1.00 -14.56 1.41
C LEU A 23 -0.09 -15.70 1.91
N GLU A 24 0.45 -16.52 1.00
CA GLU A 24 1.35 -17.60 1.38
C GLU A 24 2.78 -17.09 1.61
N ARG A 25 3.53 -17.78 2.47
CA ARG A 25 4.91 -17.41 2.81
C ARG A 25 5.95 -17.69 1.72
N SER A 26 5.61 -18.47 0.69
CA SER A 26 6.57 -18.83 -0.36
C SER A 26 6.54 -17.80 -1.48
N LEU A 27 7.73 -17.28 -1.83
CA LEU A 27 7.87 -16.25 -2.85
C LEU A 27 7.39 -16.75 -4.22
N THR A 28 7.61 -18.03 -4.53
CA THR A 28 7.07 -18.65 -5.75
C THR A 28 5.53 -18.65 -5.77
N ARG A 29 4.88 -18.92 -4.64
CA ARG A 29 3.41 -18.82 -4.53
C ARG A 29 2.92 -17.38 -4.67
N VAL A 30 3.62 -16.41 -4.09
CA VAL A 30 3.35 -14.98 -4.27
C VAL A 30 3.47 -14.57 -5.74
N LEU A 31 4.50 -15.05 -6.46
CA LEU A 31 4.67 -14.82 -7.90
C LEU A 31 3.46 -15.36 -8.68
N ILE A 32 3.06 -16.62 -8.45
CA ILE A 32 1.88 -17.21 -9.08
C ILE A 32 0.62 -16.39 -8.75
N GLY A 33 0.49 -15.91 -7.52
CA GLY A 33 -0.58 -15.01 -7.10
C GLY A 33 -0.64 -13.74 -7.96
N PHE A 34 0.50 -13.05 -8.13
CA PHE A 34 0.60 -11.87 -9.00
C PHE A 34 0.21 -12.16 -10.46
N LEU A 35 0.62 -13.32 -11.00
CA LEU A 35 0.23 -13.72 -12.36
C LEU A 35 -1.29 -13.93 -12.46
N LEU A 36 -1.91 -14.59 -11.47
CA LEU A 36 -3.36 -14.80 -11.44
C LEU A 36 -4.13 -13.47 -11.31
N LEU A 37 -3.69 -12.58 -10.42
CA LEU A 37 -4.24 -11.23 -10.24
C LEU A 37 -4.13 -10.38 -11.50
N GLY A 38 -2.99 -10.43 -12.20
CA GLY A 38 -2.79 -9.74 -13.47
C GLY A 38 -3.77 -10.22 -14.55
N ASN A 39 -3.94 -11.55 -14.67
CA ASN A 39 -4.92 -12.13 -15.59
C ASN A 39 -6.37 -11.78 -15.20
N ALA A 40 -6.71 -11.79 -13.91
CA ALA A 40 -8.03 -11.38 -13.41
C ALA A 40 -8.33 -9.92 -13.75
N THR A 41 -7.34 -9.03 -13.59
CA THR A 41 -7.46 -7.61 -13.91
C THR A 41 -7.62 -7.37 -15.41
N ASN A 42 -6.93 -8.14 -16.25
CA ASN A 42 -7.14 -8.11 -17.70
C ASN A 42 -8.57 -8.54 -18.08
N LEU A 43 -9.11 -9.58 -17.42
CA LEU A 43 -10.51 -9.98 -17.60
C LEU A 43 -11.49 -8.91 -17.11
N LEU A 44 -11.18 -8.22 -16.01
CA LEU A 44 -11.99 -7.10 -15.52
C LEU A 44 -12.07 -5.99 -16.58
N LEU A 45 -10.94 -5.60 -17.18
CA LEU A 45 -10.91 -4.60 -18.25
C LEU A 45 -11.73 -5.05 -19.47
N LEU A 46 -11.67 -6.34 -19.82
CA LEU A 46 -12.48 -6.92 -20.89
C LEU A 46 -13.98 -6.85 -20.57
N ILE A 47 -14.38 -7.12 -19.33
CA ILE A 47 -15.80 -7.03 -18.91
C ILE A 47 -16.28 -5.57 -18.96
N VAL A 48 -15.44 -4.62 -18.55
CA VAL A 48 -15.74 -3.17 -18.59
C VAL A 48 -15.87 -2.66 -20.02
N MET A 49 -15.09 -3.20 -20.97
CA MET A 49 -15.18 -2.88 -22.40
C MET A 49 -16.56 -3.19 -23.01
N GLY A 50 -17.27 -4.19 -22.48
CA GLY A 50 -18.63 -4.51 -22.91
C GLY A 50 -18.67 -5.39 -24.16
N PHE A 51 -19.54 -5.05 -25.12
CA PHE A 51 -19.83 -5.92 -26.26
C PHE A 51 -18.63 -5.99 -27.23
N PRO A 52 -18.18 -7.19 -27.63
CA PRO A 52 -17.08 -7.33 -28.58
C PRO A 52 -17.53 -6.80 -29.95
N GLY A 53 -16.90 -5.71 -30.36
CA GLY A 53 -17.10 -5.07 -31.65
C GLY A 53 -16.07 -5.50 -32.69
N THR A 54 -16.06 -4.82 -33.82
CA THR A 54 -14.97 -4.92 -34.81
C THR A 54 -13.67 -4.37 -34.22
N ALA A 55 -12.53 -4.81 -34.76
CA ALA A 55 -11.23 -4.36 -34.30
C ALA A 55 -11.05 -2.86 -34.57
N PRO A 56 -10.49 -2.08 -33.62
CA PRO A 56 -10.44 -0.63 -33.76
C PRO A 56 -9.29 -0.15 -34.64
N PHE A 57 -9.26 -0.57 -35.91
CA PHE A 57 -8.26 -0.13 -36.89
C PHE A 57 -8.84 0.88 -37.88
N ALA A 58 -8.09 1.95 -38.14
CA ALA A 58 -8.43 2.94 -39.16
C ALA A 58 -8.28 2.31 -40.55
N GLY A 59 -9.40 2.12 -41.26
CA GLY A 59 -9.44 1.61 -42.65
C GLY A 59 -10.31 0.38 -42.89
N GLU A 60 -10.76 -0.33 -41.83
CA GLU A 60 -11.67 -1.48 -41.99
C GLU A 60 -13.15 -1.08 -42.08
N ALA A 61 -13.48 0.17 -41.74
CA ALA A 61 -14.84 0.72 -41.83
C ALA A 61 -15.34 0.98 -43.27
N GLU A 62 -14.57 0.58 -44.29
CA GLU A 62 -14.87 0.88 -45.70
C GLU A 62 -15.73 -0.21 -46.39
N TYR A 63 -16.04 -1.33 -45.73
CA TYR A 63 -17.02 -2.28 -46.26
C TYR A 63 -18.46 -1.81 -45.99
N PRO A 64 -19.24 -1.44 -47.03
CA PRO A 64 -20.61 -0.99 -46.87
C PRO A 64 -21.49 -2.19 -46.48
N GLY A 65 -21.65 -2.40 -45.18
CA GLY A 65 -22.41 -3.52 -44.61
C GLY A 65 -22.00 -3.89 -43.19
N ASP A 66 -20.79 -3.53 -42.76
CA ASP A 66 -20.31 -3.81 -41.40
C ASP A 66 -20.76 -2.71 -40.44
N GLN A 67 -22.02 -2.81 -39.98
CA GLN A 67 -22.60 -1.95 -38.94
C GLN A 67 -22.21 -2.42 -37.53
N GLY A 68 -21.16 -3.24 -37.39
CA GLY A 68 -20.62 -3.63 -36.10
C GLY A 68 -20.09 -2.40 -35.37
N ALA A 69 -20.64 -2.10 -34.19
CA ALA A 69 -20.05 -1.11 -33.30
C ALA A 69 -18.59 -1.50 -33.04
N GLN A 70 -17.65 -0.59 -33.30
CA GLN A 70 -16.23 -0.80 -33.05
C GLN A 70 -15.98 -1.00 -31.54
N SER A 71 -15.08 -1.91 -31.19
CA SER A 71 -14.69 -2.12 -29.78
C SER A 71 -14.03 -0.85 -29.21
N ASP A 72 -14.26 -0.56 -27.93
CA ASP A 72 -13.62 0.59 -27.26
C ASP A 72 -12.09 0.39 -27.19
N PRO A 73 -11.29 1.27 -27.83
CA PRO A 73 -9.83 1.14 -27.84
C PRO A 73 -9.19 1.50 -26.49
N LEU A 74 -9.88 2.20 -25.59
CA LEU A 74 -9.30 2.66 -24.32
C LEU A 74 -8.99 1.49 -23.38
N PRO A 75 -9.95 0.59 -23.02
CA PRO A 75 -9.63 -0.57 -22.19
C PRO A 75 -8.60 -1.51 -22.82
N GLN A 76 -8.52 -1.58 -24.16
CA GLN A 76 -7.51 -2.38 -24.88
C GLN A 76 -6.09 -1.85 -24.67
N ALA A 77 -5.89 -0.53 -24.78
CA ALA A 77 -4.59 0.09 -24.53
C ALA A 77 -4.16 -0.05 -23.06
N LEU A 78 -5.12 0.06 -22.13
CA LEU A 78 -4.87 -0.18 -20.71
C LEU A 78 -4.48 -1.64 -20.43
N MET A 79 -5.15 -2.60 -21.08
CA MET A 79 -4.84 -4.03 -20.95
C MET A 79 -3.42 -4.33 -21.45
N LEU A 80 -2.99 -3.78 -22.59
CA LEU A 80 -1.62 -3.95 -23.08
C LEU A 80 -0.59 -3.42 -22.07
N THR A 81 -0.87 -2.24 -21.49
CA THR A 81 0.00 -1.64 -20.46
C THR A 81 0.05 -2.50 -19.20
N ALA A 82 -1.10 -3.00 -18.75
CA ALA A 82 -1.19 -3.89 -17.58
C ALA A 82 -0.39 -5.18 -17.78
N ILE A 83 -0.40 -5.77 -18.98
CA ILE A 83 0.39 -6.96 -19.31
C ILE A 83 1.89 -6.67 -19.16
N VAL A 84 2.37 -5.53 -19.69
CA VAL A 84 3.80 -5.18 -19.62
C VAL A 84 4.24 -4.91 -18.17
N ILE A 85 3.42 -4.20 -17.38
CA ILE A 85 3.71 -3.97 -15.96
C ILE A 85 3.75 -5.30 -15.20
N THR A 86 2.76 -6.17 -15.42
CA THR A 86 2.71 -7.50 -14.78
C THR A 86 3.94 -8.32 -15.15
N PHE A 87 4.37 -8.29 -16.42
CA PHE A 87 5.58 -8.98 -16.85
C PHE A 87 6.84 -8.42 -16.18
N ALA A 88 6.99 -7.09 -16.11
CA ALA A 88 8.13 -6.45 -15.46
C ALA A 88 8.22 -6.80 -13.97
N VAL A 89 7.10 -6.71 -13.25
CA VAL A 89 7.02 -7.09 -11.83
C VAL A 89 7.29 -8.58 -11.63
N SER A 90 6.76 -9.43 -12.51
CA SER A 90 7.00 -10.89 -12.46
C SER A 90 8.46 -11.23 -12.70
N ALA A 91 9.11 -10.60 -13.67
CA ALA A 91 10.54 -10.79 -13.94
C ALA A 91 11.40 -10.32 -12.76
N PHE A 92 11.04 -9.20 -12.15
CA PHE A 92 11.70 -8.70 -10.95
C PHE A 92 11.54 -9.66 -9.76
N LEU A 93 10.32 -10.11 -9.47
CA LEU A 93 10.05 -11.10 -8.42
C LEU A 93 10.80 -12.42 -8.69
N LEU A 94 10.83 -12.87 -9.94
CA LEU A 94 11.58 -14.07 -10.33
C LEU A 94 13.09 -13.90 -10.10
N ALA A 95 13.64 -12.71 -10.37
CA ALA A 95 15.03 -12.41 -10.06
C ALA A 95 15.30 -12.40 -8.54
N LEU A 96 14.36 -11.91 -7.73
CA LEU A 96 14.45 -11.98 -6.26
C LEU A 96 14.37 -13.43 -5.75
N ILE A 97 13.45 -14.23 -6.28
CA ILE A 97 13.34 -15.66 -5.96
C ILE A 97 14.65 -16.37 -6.30
N TYR A 98 15.19 -16.14 -7.50
CA TYR A 98 16.47 -16.70 -7.91
C TYR A 98 17.61 -16.28 -6.97
N ARG A 99 17.67 -15.00 -6.60
CA ARG A 99 18.67 -14.46 -5.68
C ARG A 99 18.54 -15.04 -4.27
N SER A 100 17.31 -15.18 -3.77
CA SER A 100 16.99 -15.78 -2.48
C SER A 100 17.42 -17.24 -2.44
N TRP A 101 17.09 -18.00 -3.50
CA TRP A 101 17.52 -19.39 -3.64
C TRP A 101 19.05 -19.52 -3.66
N GLN A 102 19.75 -18.65 -4.40
CA GLN A 102 21.21 -18.65 -4.44
C GLN A 102 21.88 -18.38 -3.09
N LEU A 103 21.25 -17.56 -2.23
CA LEU A 103 21.82 -17.14 -0.94
C LEU A 103 21.43 -18.07 0.21
N GLY A 104 20.17 -18.49 0.28
CA GLY A 104 19.60 -19.21 1.43
C GLY A 104 19.04 -20.59 1.10
N GLN A 105 19.00 -20.99 -0.17
CA GLN A 105 18.39 -22.25 -0.64
C GLN A 105 16.95 -22.46 -0.16
N ALA A 106 16.25 -21.37 0.18
CA ALA A 106 14.90 -21.37 0.72
C ALA A 106 14.02 -20.44 -0.13
N ASP A 107 12.79 -20.87 -0.41
CA ASP A 107 11.76 -20.07 -1.09
C ASP A 107 10.74 -19.49 -0.11
N THR A 108 10.80 -19.91 1.16
CA THR A 108 9.87 -19.48 2.22
C THR A 108 10.47 -18.29 2.96
N VAL A 109 9.67 -17.24 3.17
CA VAL A 109 10.03 -16.11 4.02
C VAL A 109 9.94 -16.53 5.48
N GLU A 110 11.07 -16.46 6.19
CA GLU A 110 11.19 -16.77 7.61
C GLU A 110 11.17 -15.48 8.45
N ASP A 111 10.70 -15.57 9.70
CA ASP A 111 10.85 -14.48 10.66
C ASP A 111 12.27 -14.51 11.21
N ASP A 112 12.94 -13.36 11.29
CA ASP A 112 14.27 -13.29 11.88
C ASP A 112 14.23 -13.12 13.41
N ALA A 113 15.41 -13.11 14.04
CA ALA A 113 15.51 -12.98 15.50
C ALA A 113 15.03 -11.60 15.99
N GLU A 114 15.11 -10.58 15.14
CA GLU A 114 14.66 -9.23 15.45
C GLU A 114 13.12 -9.17 15.43
N ASP A 115 12.48 -9.81 14.45
CA ASP A 115 11.02 -9.97 14.36
C ASP A 115 10.44 -10.66 15.61
N LEU A 116 11.12 -11.71 16.09
CA LEU A 116 10.73 -12.42 17.31
C LEU A 116 10.90 -11.55 18.57
N ALA A 117 12.02 -10.85 18.68
CA ALA A 117 12.29 -9.97 19.82
C ALA A 117 11.30 -8.79 19.87
N LEU A 118 10.87 -8.27 18.72
CA LEU A 118 9.85 -7.22 18.64
C LEU A 118 8.50 -7.74 19.17
N ARG A 119 8.06 -8.93 18.75
CA ARG A 119 6.81 -9.54 19.24
C ARG A 119 6.79 -9.69 20.76
N GLU A 120 7.90 -10.13 21.35
CA GLU A 120 8.03 -10.26 22.81
C GLU A 120 7.94 -8.91 23.53
N ARG A 121 8.62 -7.88 23.01
CA ARG A 121 8.56 -6.52 23.58
C ARG A 121 7.18 -5.91 23.48
N THR A 122 6.51 -6.05 22.34
CA THR A 122 5.14 -5.57 22.16
C THR A 122 4.19 -6.27 23.14
N ALA A 123 4.29 -7.59 23.30
CA ALA A 123 3.48 -8.33 24.27
C ALA A 123 3.74 -7.89 25.72
N GLN A 124 4.99 -7.61 26.09
CA GLN A 124 5.33 -7.07 27.42
C GLN A 124 4.77 -5.66 27.63
N ALA A 125 4.84 -4.80 26.61
CA ALA A 125 4.28 -3.46 26.67
C ALA A 125 2.75 -3.48 26.78
N GLU A 126 2.07 -4.34 26.02
CA GLU A 126 0.62 -4.55 26.12
C GLU A 126 0.22 -5.05 27.52
N ALA A 127 0.93 -6.04 28.06
CA ALA A 127 0.66 -6.55 29.41
C ALA A 127 0.87 -5.49 30.51
N ALA A 128 1.89 -4.63 30.36
CA ALA A 128 2.12 -3.54 31.30
C ALA A 128 1.01 -2.48 31.23
N LEU A 129 0.46 -2.21 30.05
CA LEU A 129 -0.68 -1.29 29.89
C LEU A 129 -1.97 -1.87 30.50
N ASP A 130 -2.25 -3.15 30.29
CA ASP A 130 -3.38 -3.85 30.94
C ASP A 130 -3.25 -3.81 32.47
N GLU A 131 -2.05 -4.04 33.01
CA GLU A 131 -1.81 -3.95 34.46
C GLU A 131 -2.08 -2.53 34.98
N VAL A 132 -1.64 -1.49 34.27
CA VAL A 132 -1.91 -0.09 34.64
C VAL A 132 -3.40 0.27 34.52
N GLU A 133 -4.11 -0.23 33.51
CA GLU A 133 -5.57 -0.02 33.34
C GLU A 133 -6.35 -0.63 34.52
N THR A 134 -5.96 -1.81 35.00
CA THR A 134 -6.62 -2.43 36.17
C THR A 134 -6.36 -1.73 37.49
N VAL A 135 -5.37 -0.83 37.55
CA VAL A 135 -4.96 -0.16 38.79
C VAL A 135 -5.67 1.18 39.02
N ASP A 136 -6.41 1.73 38.05
CA ASP A 136 -6.87 3.13 38.12
C ASP A 136 -8.39 3.39 38.04
N ASP A 137 -9.25 2.38 38.18
CA ASP A 137 -10.71 2.63 38.23
C ASP A 137 -11.19 3.19 39.60
N ASP A 138 -10.37 3.08 40.65
CA ASP A 138 -10.69 3.57 42.01
C ASP A 138 -9.91 4.83 42.42
N ALA A 139 -8.83 5.22 41.73
CA ALA A 139 -7.94 6.32 42.16
C ALA A 139 -8.16 7.66 41.42
N ALA A 140 -8.82 7.66 40.26
CA ALA A 140 -9.12 8.90 39.53
C ALA A 140 -10.15 9.83 40.21
N THR A 141 -10.77 9.42 41.33
CA THR A 141 -11.80 10.22 42.03
C THR A 141 -11.27 11.05 43.21
N ASP A 142 -9.98 11.02 43.54
CA ASP A 142 -9.42 11.72 44.73
C ASP A 142 -9.15 13.23 44.53
N PHE A 143 -9.53 13.81 43.39
CA PHE A 143 -9.37 15.25 43.10
C PHE A 143 -10.53 16.12 43.61
N VAL A 144 -11.18 15.74 44.73
CA VAL A 144 -12.32 16.50 45.26
C VAL A 144 -11.88 17.73 46.10
N ASP A 145 -10.63 17.78 46.58
CA ASP A 145 -10.15 18.83 47.50
C ASP A 145 -8.98 19.70 46.98
N ALA A 146 -8.53 19.50 45.74
CA ALA A 146 -7.59 20.43 45.12
C ALA A 146 -8.35 21.69 44.68
N VAL A 147 -8.27 22.76 45.48
CA VAL A 147 -8.72 24.10 45.05
C VAL A 147 -7.98 24.44 43.76
N ALA A 148 -8.68 24.35 42.63
CA ALA A 148 -8.16 24.80 41.36
C ALA A 148 -7.75 26.26 41.51
N SER A 149 -6.45 26.53 41.43
CA SER A 149 -5.95 27.89 41.26
C SER A 149 -6.66 28.47 40.04
N PRO A 150 -7.42 29.56 40.18
CA PRO A 150 -8.09 30.13 39.02
C PRO A 150 -7.03 30.46 37.97
N LEU A 151 -7.28 30.06 36.72
CA LEU A 151 -6.46 30.44 35.58
C LEU A 151 -6.29 31.95 35.60
N LEU A 152 -5.09 32.42 35.91
CA LEU A 152 -4.74 33.83 35.82
C LEU A 152 -4.66 34.16 34.32
N ALA A 153 -5.72 34.74 33.79
CA ALA A 153 -5.71 35.30 32.44
C ALA A 153 -4.72 36.48 32.44
N LEU A 154 -3.52 36.23 31.91
CA LEU A 154 -2.50 37.26 31.73
C LEU A 154 -3.04 38.31 30.74
N ASP A 155 -3.06 39.58 31.15
CA ASP A 155 -3.44 40.69 30.27
C ASP A 155 -2.25 41.06 29.36
N GLY A 156 -2.53 41.70 28.23
CA GLY A 156 -1.52 42.00 27.20
C GLY A 156 -0.35 42.87 27.68
N ALA A 157 -0.52 43.60 28.80
CA ALA A 157 0.55 44.36 29.43
C ALA A 157 1.59 43.47 30.14
N ASP A 158 1.20 42.29 30.64
CA ASP A 158 2.07 41.36 31.36
C ASP A 158 2.97 40.53 30.42
N ALA A 159 2.64 40.49 29.12
CA ALA A 159 3.41 39.77 28.10
C ALA A 159 4.75 40.46 27.74
N LEU A 160 4.90 41.76 28.02
CA LEU A 160 6.11 42.54 27.67
C LEU A 160 7.34 42.18 28.53
N GLY A 161 7.18 41.40 29.60
CA GLY A 161 8.27 40.89 30.44
C GLY A 161 8.80 39.51 30.04
N LEU A 162 8.12 38.81 29.12
CA LEU A 162 8.55 37.51 28.62
C LEU A 162 9.59 37.71 27.52
N LEU A 163 10.84 37.96 27.91
CA LEU A 163 11.98 37.87 27.00
C LEU A 163 12.14 36.41 26.55
N PRO A 164 12.03 36.09 25.25
CA PRO A 164 12.25 34.76 24.74
C PRO A 164 13.76 34.49 24.69
N ASP A 165 14.35 34.21 25.85
CA ASP A 165 15.76 33.83 26.00
C ASP A 165 15.97 32.32 25.84
N ALA A 166 14.97 31.62 25.27
CA ALA A 166 15.09 30.22 24.94
C ALA A 166 16.14 30.05 23.83
N PRO A 167 17.12 29.15 23.99
CA PRO A 167 18.12 28.91 22.95
C PRO A 167 17.42 28.39 21.69
N VAL A 168 17.46 29.18 20.63
CA VAL A 168 16.97 28.80 19.31
C VAL A 168 18.13 28.27 18.48
N ASP A 169 17.99 27.06 17.94
CA ASP A 169 18.93 26.52 16.97
C ASP A 169 18.83 27.32 15.67
N THR A 170 19.86 28.10 15.36
CA THR A 170 20.00 28.77 14.06
C THR A 170 20.82 27.90 13.12
N PRO A 171 20.34 27.64 11.87
CA PRO A 171 21.13 26.88 10.90
C PRO A 171 22.42 27.64 10.55
N THR A 172 23.58 27.01 10.76
CA THR A 172 24.86 27.54 10.31
C THR A 172 25.01 27.34 8.79
N GLU A 173 24.92 28.42 8.01
CA GLU A 173 25.29 28.40 6.59
C GLU A 173 26.82 28.28 6.45
N THR A 174 27.33 27.06 6.33
CA THR A 174 28.67 26.83 5.78
C THR A 174 28.54 26.29 4.37
N HIS A 175 28.33 27.20 3.41
CA HIS A 175 28.55 26.87 2.00
C HIS A 175 29.97 27.25 1.60
N ASP A 176 30.80 26.21 1.57
CA ASP A 176 32.12 26.14 0.96
C ASP A 176 32.10 26.67 -0.48
N LYS A 177 32.73 27.82 -0.71
CA LYS A 177 33.06 28.30 -2.05
C LYS A 177 34.49 27.86 -2.34
N GLY A 178 34.60 26.71 -3.01
CA GLY A 178 35.83 26.25 -3.62
C GLY A 178 36.40 27.31 -4.56
N ASP A 179 37.54 27.86 -4.16
CA ASP A 179 38.38 28.76 -4.96
C ASP A 179 39.12 27.90 -6.00
N GLY A 180 38.62 27.93 -7.24
CA GLY A 180 39.29 27.33 -8.39
C GLY A 180 40.31 28.31 -8.97
N LYS A 181 41.60 27.99 -8.82
CA LYS A 181 42.68 28.50 -9.67
C LYS A 181 42.79 27.70 -10.95
#